data_AF-A0A7S4MRE1-F1
#
_entry.id   AF-A0A7S4MRE1-F1
#
_cell.length_a   1.000
_cell.length_b   1.000
_cell.length_c   1.000
_cell.angle_alpha   90.00
_cell.angle_beta   90.00
_cell.angle_gamma   90.00
#
_symmetry.space_group_name_H-M   'P 1'
#
loop_
_entity.id
_entity.type
_entity.pdbx_description
1 polymer ?
#
loop_
_entity_poly.entity_id
_entity_poly.type
_entity_poly.pdbx_seq_one_letter_code
_entity_poly.pdbx_strand_id
1 'polypeptide(L)'
;NDLSFQGSIIGLKVLVFHVKFIDLIARPPGKSLSDIAREYDSRLGMPSTQQRQDLLRLTAEAGAISSWATVFEEIRLPLPSDAKLSQMLRKAVQNSKKKKYHFNTPCNRFQNGKCKFLKGCKYNHVLKT
;
A
#
# COMPACT_ATOMS: atom_id res chain seq x y z
N ASN A 1 -18.86 0.92 12.12
CA ASN A 1 -17.44 0.92 12.48
C ASN A 1 -16.80 -0.40 12.07
N ASP A 2 -16.18 -0.44 10.89
CA ASP A 2 -15.41 -1.60 10.44
C ASP A 2 -13.96 -1.49 10.95
N LEU A 3 -13.61 -2.31 11.95
CA LEU A 3 -12.27 -2.33 12.55
C LEU A 3 -11.18 -2.75 11.56
N SER A 4 -11.51 -3.61 10.58
CA SER A 4 -10.59 -4.04 9.53
C SER A 4 -10.21 -2.88 8.62
N PHE A 5 -11.21 -2.07 8.24
CA PHE A 5 -10.99 -0.87 7.47
C PHE A 5 -10.13 0.13 8.23
N GLN A 6 -10.48 0.43 9.50
CA GLN A 6 -9.72 1.39 10.32
C GLN A 6 -8.27 0.96 10.52
N GLY A 7 -8.01 -0.33 10.76
CA GLY A 7 -6.64 -0.85 10.87
C GLY A 7 -5.82 -0.77 9.58
N SER A 8 -6.49 -0.69 8.42
CA SER A 8 -5.85 -0.67 7.09
C SER A 8 -5.86 0.72 6.44
N ILE A 9 -6.59 1.69 7.00
CA ILE A 9 -6.99 2.92 6.31
C ILE A 9 -5.80 3.70 5.75
N ILE A 10 -4.70 3.81 6.49
CA ILE A 10 -3.51 4.54 6.04
C ILE A 10 -2.90 3.90 4.79
N GLY A 11 -2.77 2.57 4.79
CA GLY A 11 -2.24 1.85 3.62
C GLY A 11 -3.16 1.97 2.41
N LEU A 12 -4.48 1.96 2.62
CA LEU A 12 -5.46 2.14 1.56
C LEU A 12 -5.43 3.56 0.97
N LYS A 13 -5.27 4.58 1.80
CA LYS A 13 -5.11 5.98 1.35
C LYS A 13 -3.86 6.16 0.49
N VAL A 14 -2.74 5.56 0.90
CA VAL A 14 -1.49 5.56 0.12
C VAL A 14 -1.67 4.83 -1.22
N LEU A 15 -2.36 3.69 -1.24
CA LEU A 15 -2.67 2.97 -2.48
C LEU A 15 -3.47 3.84 -3.45
N VAL A 16 -4.56 4.46 -2.97
CA VAL A 16 -5.39 5.33 -3.81
C VAL A 16 -4.59 6.53 -4.31
N PHE A 17 -3.79 7.16 -3.45
CA PHE A 17 -2.89 8.23 -3.85
C PHE A 17 -1.98 7.79 -5.01
N HIS A 18 -1.38 6.60 -4.95
CA HIS A 18 -0.51 6.12 -6.03
C HIS A 18 -1.25 5.93 -7.36
N VAL A 19 -2.45 5.35 -7.33
CA VAL A 19 -3.26 5.17 -8.55
C VAL A 19 -3.54 6.55 -9.18
N LYS A 20 -4.09 7.47 -8.40
CA LYS A 20 -4.46 8.81 -8.92
C LYS A 20 -3.23 9.63 -9.33
N PHE A 21 -2.11 9.51 -8.62
CA PHE A 21 -0.85 10.16 -8.98
C PHE A 21 -0.37 9.73 -10.37
N ILE A 22 -0.43 8.43 -10.67
CA ILE A 22 -0.06 7.91 -11.98
C ILE A 22 -0.96 8.49 -13.06
N ASP A 23 -2.28 8.47 -12.84
CA ASP A 23 -3.27 8.89 -13.83
C ASP A 23 -3.32 10.39 -14.07
N LEU A 24 -2.96 11.22 -13.08
CA LEU A 24 -3.14 12.68 -13.19
C LEU A 24 -1.82 13.43 -13.34
N ILE A 25 -0.74 12.93 -12.75
CA ILE A 25 0.52 13.67 -12.65
C ILE A 25 1.64 12.97 -13.42
N ALA A 26 1.88 11.68 -13.15
CA ALA A 26 3.03 10.98 -13.71
C ALA A 26 2.83 10.62 -15.20
N ARG A 27 1.62 10.20 -15.57
CA ARG A 27 1.28 9.77 -16.93
C ARG A 27 -0.19 10.09 -17.25
N PRO A 28 -0.51 11.39 -17.42
CA PRO A 28 -1.86 11.79 -17.78
C PRO A 28 -2.30 11.20 -19.13
N PRO A 29 -3.60 10.89 -19.32
CA PRO A 29 -4.14 10.37 -20.56
C PRO A 29 -3.76 11.25 -21.75
N GLY A 30 -3.42 10.62 -22.88
CA GLY A 30 -3.10 11.33 -24.12
C GLY A 30 -1.67 11.88 -24.20
N LYS A 31 -0.84 11.78 -23.15
CA LYS A 31 0.59 12.12 -23.23
C LYS A 31 1.46 10.88 -23.43
N SER A 32 2.38 10.94 -24.40
CA SER A 32 3.43 9.93 -24.53
C SER A 32 4.54 10.14 -23.50
N LEU A 33 5.38 9.13 -23.26
CA LEU A 33 6.55 9.27 -22.39
C LEU A 33 7.54 10.32 -22.92
N SER A 34 7.62 10.48 -24.24
CA SER A 34 8.46 11.50 -24.89
C SER A 34 7.94 12.91 -24.60
N ASP A 35 6.62 13.11 -24.64
CA ASP A 35 6.00 14.40 -24.31
C ASP A 35 6.25 14.76 -22.85
N ILE A 36 6.10 13.78 -21.95
CA ILE A 36 6.36 13.95 -20.52
C ILE A 36 7.82 14.32 -20.28
N ALA A 37 8.77 13.58 -20.87
CA ALA A 37 10.20 13.85 -20.74
C ALA A 37 10.54 15.27 -21.22
N ARG A 38 10.06 15.66 -22.41
CA ARG A 38 10.26 16.99 -22.98
C ARG A 38 9.71 18.12 -22.10
N GLU A 39 8.56 17.89 -21.48
CA GLU A 39 7.95 18.84 -20.53
C GLU A 39 8.74 18.95 -19.23
N TYR A 40 9.33 17.86 -18.74
CA TYR A 40 10.21 17.89 -17.58
C TYR A 40 11.52 18.61 -17.92
N ASP A 41 12.12 18.34 -19.07
CA ASP A 41 13.35 18.99 -19.53
C ASP A 41 13.17 20.49 -19.69
N SER A 42 12.05 20.94 -20.27
CA SER A 42 11.76 22.38 -20.42
C SER A 42 11.55 23.10 -19.08
N ARG A 43 11.27 22.35 -18.01
CA ARG A 43 11.14 22.85 -16.64
C ARG A 43 12.33 22.49 -15.75
N LEU A 44 13.44 22.01 -16.32
CA LEU A 44 14.65 21.59 -15.58
C LEU A 44 14.33 20.58 -14.48
N GLY A 45 13.42 19.64 -14.76
CA GLY A 45 12.98 18.63 -13.80
C GLY A 45 11.89 19.09 -12.83
N MET A 46 11.48 20.37 -12.87
CA MET A 46 10.53 20.92 -11.90
C MET A 46 9.07 20.64 -12.29
N PRO A 47 8.21 20.33 -11.29
CA PRO A 47 6.78 20.19 -11.52
C PRO A 47 6.15 21.54 -11.84
N SER A 48 5.19 21.54 -12.78
CA SER A 48 4.40 22.72 -13.13
C SER A 48 3.49 23.17 -11.98
N THR A 49 3.00 24.41 -12.04
CA THR A 49 2.01 24.91 -11.06
C THR A 49 0.78 24.01 -10.98
N GLN A 50 0.29 23.55 -12.13
CA GLN A 50 -0.86 22.64 -12.19
C GLN A 50 -0.54 21.30 -11.51
N GLN A 51 0.62 20.70 -11.77
CA GLN A 51 1.02 19.44 -11.13
C GLN A 51 1.11 19.57 -9.60
N ARG A 52 1.56 20.73 -9.09
CA ARG A 52 1.59 21.00 -7.63
C ARG A 52 0.18 21.13 -7.05
N GLN A 53 -0.72 21.82 -7.73
CA GLN A 53 -2.13 21.94 -7.32
C GLN A 53 -2.83 20.59 -7.34
N ASP A 54 -2.62 19.80 -8.40
CA ASP A 54 -3.16 18.46 -8.52
C ASP A 54 -2.65 17.56 -7.38
N LEU A 55 -1.36 17.66 -7.03
CA LEU A 55 -0.79 16.88 -5.93
C LEU A 55 -1.44 17.19 -4.57
N LEU A 56 -1.67 18.47 -4.29
CA LEU A 56 -2.35 18.91 -3.07
C LEU A 56 -3.80 18.41 -3.02
N ARG A 57 -4.53 18.57 -4.13
CA ARG A 57 -5.90 18.06 -4.27
C ARG A 57 -5.95 16.55 -4.05
N LEU A 58 -5.06 15.79 -4.69
CA LEU A 58 -4.98 14.34 -4.54
C LEU A 58 -4.70 13.89 -3.11
N THR A 59 -3.83 14.61 -2.41
CA THR A 59 -3.52 14.32 -1.00
C THR A 59 -4.76 14.52 -0.12
N ALA A 60 -5.52 15.59 -0.36
CA ALA A 60 -6.76 15.86 0.38
C ALA A 60 -7.85 14.81 0.07
N GLU A 61 -8.06 14.48 -1.21
CA GLU A 61 -9.03 13.47 -1.64
C GLU A 61 -8.71 12.09 -1.06
N ALA A 62 -7.46 11.64 -1.17
CA ALA A 62 -7.03 10.38 -0.54
C ALA A 62 -7.20 10.43 0.98
N GLY A 63 -6.94 11.58 1.61
CA GLY A 63 -7.16 11.81 3.03
C GLY A 63 -8.63 11.67 3.48
N ALA A 64 -9.59 11.93 2.60
CA ALA A 64 -11.02 11.88 2.90
C ALA A 64 -11.64 10.47 2.83
N ILE A 65 -10.91 9.48 2.32
CA ILE A 65 -11.43 8.12 2.13
C ILE A 65 -11.79 7.47 3.46
N SER A 66 -13.00 6.93 3.53
CA SER A 66 -13.62 6.44 4.77
C SER A 66 -14.35 5.09 4.63
N SER A 67 -14.36 4.47 3.45
CA SER A 67 -15.02 3.18 3.21
C SER A 67 -14.28 2.30 2.21
N TRP A 68 -14.50 0.97 2.28
CA TRP A 68 -14.02 0.02 1.28
C TRP A 68 -14.59 0.29 -0.11
N ALA A 69 -15.87 0.64 -0.21
CA ALA A 69 -16.51 0.91 -1.50
C ALA A 69 -15.80 2.05 -2.25
N THR A 70 -15.53 3.15 -1.54
CA THR A 70 -14.76 4.28 -2.08
C THR A 70 -13.35 3.86 -2.51
N VAL A 71 -12.68 2.99 -1.75
CA VAL A 71 -11.35 2.48 -2.15
C VAL A 71 -11.42 1.71 -3.47
N PHE A 72 -12.37 0.77 -3.61
CA PHE A 72 -12.51 -0.03 -4.83
C PHE A 72 -12.80 0.84 -6.06
N GLU A 73 -13.71 1.82 -5.90
CA GLU A 73 -14.02 2.81 -6.92
C GLU A 73 -12.77 3.60 -7.36
N GLU A 74 -12.05 4.18 -6.40
CA GLU A 74 -10.87 5.03 -6.67
C GLU A 74 -9.70 4.26 -7.30
N ILE A 75 -9.51 2.98 -6.93
CA ILE A 75 -8.50 2.12 -7.57
C ILE A 75 -9.00 1.47 -8.87
N ARG A 76 -10.21 1.82 -9.33
CA ARG A 76 -10.84 1.33 -10.56
C ARG A 76 -11.01 -0.18 -10.60
N LEU A 77 -11.30 -0.79 -9.45
CA LEU A 77 -11.65 -2.19 -9.35
C LEU A 77 -13.13 -2.35 -9.01
N PRO A 78 -13.82 -3.33 -9.59
CA PRO A 78 -15.21 -3.58 -9.22
C PRO A 78 -15.27 -4.02 -7.76
N LEU A 79 -16.29 -3.54 -7.05
CA LEU A 79 -16.59 -4.03 -5.71
C LEU A 79 -16.89 -5.54 -5.81
N PRO A 80 -16.18 -6.40 -5.05
CA PRO A 80 -16.39 -7.84 -5.15
C PRO A 80 -17.77 -8.22 -4.58
N SER A 81 -18.42 -9.21 -5.19
CA SER A 81 -19.57 -9.87 -4.55
C SER A 81 -19.14 -10.61 -3.28
N ASP A 82 -20.09 -10.88 -2.37
CA ASP A 82 -19.80 -11.60 -1.12
C ASP A 82 -19.13 -12.95 -1.34
N ALA A 83 -19.55 -13.69 -2.37
CA ALA A 83 -18.94 -14.95 -2.76
C ALA A 83 -17.47 -14.75 -3.20
N LYS A 84 -17.20 -13.71 -3.98
CA LYS A 84 -15.85 -13.38 -4.44
C LYS A 84 -14.97 -12.89 -3.30
N LEU A 85 -15.48 -12.01 -2.44
CA LEU A 85 -14.80 -11.51 -1.26
C LEU A 85 -14.44 -12.66 -0.32
N SER A 86 -15.38 -13.57 -0.04
CA SER A 86 -15.14 -14.78 0.74
C SER A 86 -14.02 -15.64 0.15
N GLN A 87 -13.99 -15.81 -1.17
CA GLN A 87 -12.89 -16.51 -1.86
C GLN A 87 -11.55 -15.79 -1.68
N MET A 88 -11.52 -14.47 -1.84
CA MET A 88 -10.33 -13.65 -1.68
C MET A 88 -9.76 -13.74 -0.26
N LEU A 89 -10.61 -13.62 0.76
CA LEU A 89 -10.24 -13.72 2.16
C LEU A 89 -9.69 -15.10 2.52
N ARG A 90 -10.35 -16.18 2.07
CA ARG A 90 -9.83 -17.56 2.25
C ARG A 90 -8.45 -17.70 1.62
N LYS A 91 -8.26 -17.20 0.40
CA LYS A 91 -6.95 -17.22 -0.28
C LYS A 91 -5.90 -16.41 0.48
N ALA A 92 -6.26 -15.24 1.02
CA ALA A 92 -5.37 -14.41 1.82
C ALA A 92 -4.90 -15.13 3.09
N VAL A 93 -5.80 -15.80 3.81
CA VAL A 93 -5.46 -16.61 5.00
C VAL A 93 -4.50 -17.75 4.61
N GLN A 94 -4.78 -18.48 3.52
CA GLN A 94 -3.88 -19.53 3.04
C GLN A 94 -2.49 -18.99 2.66
N ASN A 95 -2.43 -17.83 2.00
CA ASN A 95 -1.17 -17.16 1.67
C ASN A 95 -0.41 -16.74 2.92
N SER A 96 -1.10 -16.21 3.93
CA SER A 96 -0.50 -15.82 5.21
C SER A 96 0.09 -17.02 5.95
N LYS A 97 -0.63 -18.16 5.96
CA LYS A 97 -0.14 -19.44 6.48
C LYS A 97 1.12 -19.91 5.74
N LYS A 98 1.12 -19.87 4.40
CA LYS A 98 2.30 -20.23 3.58
C LYS A 98 3.51 -19.34 3.87
N LYS A 99 3.29 -18.04 4.07
CA LYS A 99 4.33 -17.06 4.42
C LYS A 99 4.76 -17.11 5.89
N LYS A 100 4.13 -17.97 6.69
CA LYS A 100 4.41 -18.20 8.10
C LYS A 100 4.25 -16.96 9.00
N TYR A 101 3.41 -15.99 8.61
CA TYR A 101 3.15 -14.81 9.44
C TYR A 101 2.47 -15.13 10.77
N HIS A 102 1.82 -16.30 10.87
CA HIS A 102 1.15 -16.77 12.09
C HIS A 102 2.03 -17.66 12.97
N PHE A 103 3.20 -18.08 12.49
CA PHE A 103 4.08 -18.94 13.29
C PHE A 103 5.14 -18.10 13.97
N ASN A 104 5.35 -18.44 15.24
CA ASN A 104 6.39 -17.88 16.07
C ASN A 104 7.76 -18.37 15.57
N THR A 105 8.21 -17.75 14.48
CA THR A 105 9.37 -18.20 13.73
C THR A 105 10.60 -18.02 14.60
N PRO A 106 11.44 -19.05 14.78
CA PRO A 106 12.60 -18.95 15.65
C PRO A 106 13.57 -17.88 15.13
N CYS A 107 14.14 -17.12 16.04
CA CYS A 107 15.10 -16.09 15.72
C CYS A 107 16.42 -16.73 15.32
N ASN A 108 16.74 -16.70 14.02
CA ASN A 108 18.03 -17.18 13.52
C ASN A 108 19.23 -16.38 14.07
N ARG A 109 18.99 -15.21 14.67
CA ARG A 109 20.01 -14.36 15.30
C ARG A 109 20.09 -14.56 16.82
N PHE A 110 19.27 -15.46 17.39
CA PHE A 110 19.33 -15.82 18.79
C PHE A 110 20.37 -16.93 18.97
N GLN A 111 21.55 -16.56 19.48
CA GLN A 111 22.67 -17.46 19.73
C GLN A 111 23.11 -17.29 21.19
N ASN A 112 23.39 -18.40 21.88
CA ASN A 112 23.89 -18.41 23.27
C ASN A 112 23.04 -17.54 24.22
N GLY A 113 21.71 -17.62 24.11
CA GLY A 113 20.80 -16.85 24.95
C GLY A 113 20.70 -15.36 24.63
N LYS A 114 21.32 -14.88 23.54
CA LYS A 114 21.36 -13.45 23.18
C LYS A 114 20.88 -13.21 21.75
N CYS A 115 20.10 -12.15 21.56
CA CYS A 115 19.72 -11.61 20.26
C CYS A 115 19.87 -10.10 20.31
N LYS A 116 20.41 -9.49 19.25
CA LYS A 116 20.60 -8.03 19.15
C LYS A 116 19.34 -7.20 19.44
N PHE A 117 18.16 -7.76 19.17
CA PHE A 117 16.88 -7.07 19.33
C PHE A 117 16.18 -7.38 20.65
N LEU A 118 16.70 -8.32 21.46
CA LEU A 118 16.17 -8.71 22.78
C LEU A 118 14.63 -8.68 22.86
N LYS A 119 14.06 -7.79 23.66
CA LYS A 119 12.60 -7.64 23.88
C LYS A 119 11.83 -7.11 22.66
N GLY A 120 12.51 -6.51 21.68
CA GLY A 120 11.92 -6.02 20.42
C GLY A 120 12.08 -6.99 19.25
N CYS A 121 12.55 -8.21 19.48
CA CYS A 121 12.68 -9.19 18.41
C CYS A 121 11.31 -9.75 18.03
N LYS A 122 10.92 -9.59 16.76
CA LYS A 122 9.68 -10.17 16.20
C LYS A 122 9.69 -11.70 16.05
N TYR A 123 10.81 -12.33 16.41
CA TYR A 123 11.06 -13.75 16.25
C TYR A 123 11.24 -14.39 17.61
N ASN A 124 10.86 -15.65 17.72
CA ASN A 124 10.89 -16.37 18.98
C ASN A 124 12.30 -16.76 19.39
N HIS A 125 12.68 -16.45 20.63
CA HIS A 125 13.96 -16.83 21.22
C HIS A 125 13.85 -18.20 21.87
N VAL A 126 13.93 -19.25 21.06
CA VAL A 126 13.98 -20.63 21.54
C VAL A 126 15.43 -21.08 21.49
N LEU A 127 15.98 -21.54 22.61
CA LEU A 127 17.28 -22.19 22.64
C LEU A 127 17.18 -23.47 21.81
N LYS A 128 18.02 -23.61 20.78
CA LYS A 128 18.14 -24.90 20.08
C LYS A 128 18.82 -25.86 21.07
N THR A 129 18.04 -26.80 21.61
CA THR A 129 18.54 -28.00 22.29
C THR A 129 19.33 -28.86 21.32
#